data_AF-A0AAD3HPS3-F1
#
_entry.id   AF-A0AAD3HPS3-F1
#
_cell.length_a   1.000
_cell.length_b   1.000
_cell.length_c   1.000
_cell.angle_alpha   90.00
_cell.angle_beta   90.00
_cell.angle_gamma   90.00
#
_symmetry.space_group_name_H-M   'P 1'
#
loop_
_entity.id
_entity.type
_entity.pdbx_description
1 polymer ?
#
loop_
_entity_poly.entity_id
_entity_poly.type
_entity_poly.pdbx_seq_one_letter_code
_entity_poly.pdbx_strand_id
1 'polypeptide(L)'
;RQSPRAPYQALVCALLAGDARCVDSLGGVLQGLQLPPILSTIEDFMWAKLVLVGAGSGGAGGAAAAGGPPAAGVPPYTLADLQADINRWPPQYYSKQNREPLLYVTVLVLSLQLGAAVRFLWKDETTKPYRLDAVHLGLALQAEGALAVLGGGSGAAQDASSAATPSAAPGSSTSSSSADVASMALQYGRKFLAAGDSATALHYYW
;
A
#
# COMPACT_ATOMS: atom_id res chain seq x y z
N ARG A 1 -29.51 -7.16 26.38
CA ARG A 1 -29.64 -7.33 24.91
C ARG A 1 -28.97 -6.12 24.26
N GLN A 2 -27.74 -6.27 23.75
CA GLN A 2 -27.13 -5.20 22.97
C GLN A 2 -27.82 -5.17 21.60
N SER A 3 -28.22 -3.98 21.14
CA SER A 3 -28.86 -3.82 19.84
C SER A 3 -27.86 -4.16 18.73
N PRO A 4 -28.22 -4.92 17.69
CA PRO A 4 -27.32 -5.22 16.57
C PRO A 4 -26.84 -3.98 15.81
N ARG A 5 -27.43 -2.80 16.06
CA ARG A 5 -27.03 -1.51 15.51
C ARG A 5 -25.86 -0.85 16.24
N ALA A 6 -25.66 -1.17 17.53
CA ALA A 6 -24.66 -0.54 18.37
C ALA A 6 -23.21 -0.60 17.80
N PRO A 7 -22.75 -1.73 17.23
CA PRO A 7 -21.36 -1.82 16.77
C PRO A 7 -21.15 -1.08 15.44
N TYR A 8 -22.14 -1.05 14.55
CA TYR A 8 -22.09 -0.24 13.32
C TYR A 8 -22.13 1.26 13.60
N GLN A 9 -22.95 1.67 14.58
CA GLN A 9 -22.99 3.07 15.03
C GLN A 9 -21.64 3.50 15.63
N ALA A 10 -21.02 2.63 16.44
CA ALA A 10 -19.69 2.90 16.99
C ALA A 10 -18.63 3.05 15.89
N LEU A 11 -18.67 2.20 14.85
CA LEU A 11 -17.76 2.32 13.70
C LEU A 11 -17.95 3.65 12.97
N VAL A 12 -19.20 4.03 12.67
CA VAL A 12 -19.50 5.31 12.02
C VAL A 12 -19.00 6.48 12.87
N CYS A 13 -19.25 6.47 14.18
CA CYS A 13 -18.74 7.50 15.07
C CYS A 13 -17.22 7.56 15.10
N ALA A 14 -16.53 6.42 15.10
CA ALA A 14 -15.06 6.37 15.08
C ALA A 14 -14.49 6.91 13.76
N LEU A 15 -15.10 6.57 12.63
CA LEU A 15 -14.71 7.10 11.32
C LEU A 15 -14.96 8.60 11.21
N LEU A 16 -16.11 9.09 11.66
CA LEU A 16 -16.44 10.53 11.67
C LEU A 16 -15.55 11.33 12.62
N ALA A 17 -15.03 10.71 13.69
CA ALA A 17 -14.08 11.34 14.59
C ALA A 17 -12.67 11.48 13.98
N GLY A 18 -12.37 10.74 12.91
CA GLY A 18 -11.07 10.79 12.23
C GLY A 18 -9.91 10.22 13.04
N ASP A 19 -10.17 9.45 14.11
CA ASP A 19 -9.13 8.87 14.98
C ASP A 19 -8.94 7.37 14.69
N ALA A 20 -7.79 7.00 14.15
CA ALA A 20 -7.43 5.62 13.87
C ALA A 20 -7.41 4.72 15.11
N ARG A 21 -7.09 5.28 16.28
CA ARG A 21 -7.06 4.52 17.55
C ARG A 21 -8.45 4.09 17.97
N CYS A 22 -9.48 4.91 17.68
CA CYS A 22 -10.87 4.55 17.93
C CYS A 22 -11.33 3.39 17.05
N VAL A 23 -10.92 3.37 15.78
CA VAL A 23 -11.21 2.25 14.87
C VAL A 23 -10.48 0.96 15.31
N ASP A 24 -9.21 1.06 15.70
CA ASP A 24 -8.43 -0.10 16.15
C ASP A 24 -8.96 -0.69 17.48
N SER A 25 -9.27 0.19 18.44
CA SER A 25 -9.86 -0.21 19.72
C SER A 25 -11.25 -0.83 19.56
N LEU A 26 -12.05 -0.35 18.61
CA LEU A 26 -13.35 -0.95 18.30
C LEU A 26 -13.20 -2.41 17.88
N GLY A 27 -12.21 -2.74 17.04
CA GLY A 27 -11.92 -4.13 16.67
C GLY A 27 -11.67 -5.03 17.89
N GLY A 28 -10.82 -4.60 18.81
CA GLY A 28 -10.54 -5.32 20.05
C GLY A 28 -11.77 -5.46 20.96
N VAL A 29 -12.59 -4.42 21.07
CA VAL A 29 -13.82 -4.44 21.88
C VAL A 29 -14.87 -5.38 21.29
N LEU A 30 -15.08 -5.37 19.97
CA LEU A 30 -16.03 -6.27 19.30
C LEU A 30 -15.61 -7.73 19.47
N GLN A 31 -14.31 -8.02 19.36
CA GLN A 31 -13.78 -9.35 19.60
C GLN A 31 -13.96 -9.78 21.07
N GLY A 32 -13.67 -8.89 22.03
CA GLY A 32 -13.86 -9.16 23.46
C GLY A 32 -15.32 -9.38 23.85
N LEU A 33 -16.27 -8.77 23.13
CA LEU A 33 -17.71 -8.95 23.30
C LEU A 33 -18.28 -10.14 22.51
N GLN A 34 -17.44 -10.93 21.83
CA GLN A 34 -17.84 -12.06 20.96
C GLN A 34 -18.88 -11.65 19.90
N LEU A 35 -18.83 -10.39 19.45
CA LEU A 35 -19.72 -9.89 18.41
C LEU A 35 -19.16 -10.25 17.02
N PRO A 36 -20.03 -10.43 16.01
CA PRO A 36 -19.58 -10.64 14.64
C PRO A 36 -18.67 -9.49 14.18
N PRO A 37 -17.56 -9.80 13.49
CA PRO A 37 -16.66 -8.77 12.99
C PRO A 37 -17.38 -7.94 11.90
N ILE A 38 -17.37 -6.62 12.07
CA ILE A 38 -17.95 -5.69 11.08
C ILE A 38 -17.00 -5.46 9.90
N LEU A 39 -15.69 -5.53 10.15
CA LEU A 39 -14.65 -5.47 9.14
C LEU A 39 -14.11 -6.88 8.95
N SER A 40 -14.84 -7.67 8.18
CA SER A 40 -14.61 -9.12 8.09
C SER A 40 -13.60 -9.49 7.01
N THR A 41 -13.38 -8.59 6.05
CA THR A 41 -12.47 -8.78 4.92
C THR A 41 -11.27 -7.84 5.03
N ILE A 42 -10.19 -8.16 4.30
CA ILE A 42 -9.01 -7.30 4.26
C ILE A 42 -9.33 -6.00 3.51
N GLU A 43 -10.26 -6.05 2.55
CA GLU A 43 -10.79 -4.90 1.83
C GLU A 43 -11.52 -3.95 2.78
N ASP A 44 -12.35 -4.49 3.70
CA ASP A 44 -13.03 -3.68 4.74
C ASP A 44 -12.01 -2.98 5.66
N PHE A 45 -10.96 -3.71 6.07
CA PHE A 45 -9.87 -3.17 6.88
C PHE A 45 -9.15 -2.04 6.14
N MET A 46 -8.76 -2.26 4.88
CA MET A 46 -8.07 -1.26 4.07
C MET A 46 -8.94 -0.03 3.83
N TRP A 47 -10.23 -0.23 3.51
CA TRP A 47 -11.18 0.87 3.36
C TRP A 47 -11.27 1.73 4.63
N ALA A 48 -11.45 1.10 5.79
CA ALA A 48 -11.57 1.81 7.06
C ALA A 48 -10.31 2.63 7.38
N LYS A 49 -9.12 2.08 7.14
CA LYS A 49 -7.85 2.78 7.35
C LYS A 49 -7.62 3.91 6.35
N LEU A 50 -7.91 3.70 5.07
CA LEU A 50 -7.71 4.70 4.02
C LEU A 50 -8.66 5.90 4.17
N VAL A 51 -9.88 5.71 4.65
CA VAL A 51 -10.80 6.82 4.98
C VAL A 51 -10.20 7.77 6.03
N LEU A 52 -9.37 7.24 6.93
CA LEU A 52 -8.71 8.05 7.96
C LEU A 52 -7.47 8.78 7.45
N VAL A 53 -6.82 8.26 6.39
CA VAL A 53 -5.68 8.90 5.74
C VAL A 53 -6.16 10.17 5.01
N GLY A 54 -5.92 11.34 5.61
CA GLY A 54 -6.31 12.64 5.03
C GLY A 54 -7.45 13.36 5.75
N ALA A 55 -8.18 12.70 6.67
CA ALA A 55 -9.21 13.33 7.48
C ALA A 55 -8.68 14.46 8.39
N GLY A 56 -7.36 14.50 8.64
CA GLY A 56 -6.71 15.52 9.46
C GLY A 56 -5.85 16.55 8.71
N SER A 57 -5.73 16.46 7.38
CA SER A 57 -5.05 17.49 6.57
C SER A 57 -6.10 18.38 5.90
N GLY A 58 -6.32 19.58 6.43
CA GLY A 58 -7.18 20.61 5.84
C GLY A 58 -6.63 21.20 4.53
N GLY A 59 -6.11 20.37 3.63
CA GLY A 59 -5.57 20.75 2.33
C GLY A 59 -6.60 20.51 1.22
N ALA A 60 -6.96 21.58 0.52
CA ALA A 60 -7.90 21.57 -0.59
C ALA A 60 -7.49 20.60 -1.71
N GLY A 61 -8.28 19.54 -1.92
CA GLY A 61 -8.13 18.67 -3.08
C GLY A 61 -8.78 17.30 -2.94
N GLY A 62 -10.11 17.23 -3.13
CA GLY A 62 -10.79 15.99 -3.49
C GLY A 62 -11.71 15.39 -2.42
N ALA A 63 -13.01 15.51 -2.67
CA ALA A 63 -14.14 14.78 -2.10
C ALA A 63 -14.40 14.93 -0.58
N ALA A 64 -15.38 15.77 -0.29
CA ALA A 64 -16.10 15.88 0.97
C ALA A 64 -16.56 14.52 1.53
N ALA A 65 -15.91 14.07 2.60
CA ALA A 65 -16.52 13.18 3.58
C ALA A 65 -15.96 13.50 4.97
N ALA A 66 -16.76 14.20 5.78
CA ALA A 66 -16.60 14.38 7.24
C ALA A 66 -15.34 15.10 7.77
N GLY A 67 -14.84 16.13 7.08
CA GLY A 67 -13.82 17.03 7.62
C GLY A 67 -14.36 17.96 8.71
N GLY A 68 -14.52 17.47 9.94
CA GLY A 68 -14.46 18.33 11.13
C GLY A 68 -13.00 18.73 11.39
N PRO A 69 -12.73 19.88 12.04
CA PRO A 69 -11.38 20.18 12.48
C PRO A 69 -10.86 18.99 13.31
N PRO A 70 -9.58 18.60 13.17
CA PRO A 70 -9.02 17.53 13.99
C PRO A 70 -9.34 17.86 15.45
N ALA A 71 -9.84 16.87 16.19
CA ALA A 71 -10.06 17.04 17.63
C ALA A 71 -8.77 17.62 18.24
N ALA A 72 -8.87 18.79 18.86
CA ALA A 72 -7.71 19.56 19.29
C ALA A 72 -6.75 18.67 20.11
N GLY A 73 -5.54 18.46 19.59
CA GLY A 73 -4.48 17.69 20.27
C GLY A 73 -4.25 16.26 19.77
N VAL A 74 -4.94 15.77 18.73
CA VAL A 74 -4.65 14.46 18.12
C VAL A 74 -3.93 14.65 16.77
N PRO A 75 -2.74 14.04 16.56
CA PRO A 75 -2.04 14.15 15.29
C PRO A 75 -2.85 13.45 14.18
N PRO A 76 -2.85 13.99 12.95
CA PRO A 76 -3.57 13.40 11.83
C PRO A 76 -2.99 12.04 11.46
N TYR A 77 -3.86 11.06 11.18
CA TYR A 77 -3.41 9.77 10.65
C TYR A 77 -2.95 9.92 9.20
N THR A 78 -1.72 9.52 8.92
CA THR A 78 -1.07 9.71 7.61
C THR A 78 -0.95 8.40 6.85
N LEU A 79 -0.65 8.49 5.55
CA LEU A 79 -0.34 7.32 4.73
C LEU A 79 0.90 6.59 5.27
N ALA A 80 1.87 7.32 5.83
CA ALA A 80 3.07 6.73 6.42
C ALA A 80 2.74 5.88 7.65
N ASP A 81 1.78 6.31 8.48
CA ASP A 81 1.32 5.54 9.63
C ASP A 81 0.63 4.24 9.20
N LEU A 82 -0.17 4.29 8.13
CA LEU A 82 -0.79 3.10 7.53
C LEU A 82 0.27 2.13 6.97
N GLN A 83 1.24 2.65 6.23
CA GLN A 83 2.33 1.82 5.70
C GLN A 83 3.16 1.18 6.82
N ALA A 84 3.44 1.91 7.90
CA ALA A 84 4.13 1.39 9.07
C ALA A 84 3.34 0.30 9.79
N ASP A 85 2.03 0.48 9.96
CA ASP A 85 1.13 -0.51 10.57
C ASP A 85 1.08 -1.80 9.71
N ILE A 86 0.96 -1.65 8.39
CA ILE A 86 0.98 -2.78 7.45
C ILE A 86 2.29 -3.57 7.58
N ASN A 87 3.42 -2.86 7.57
CA ASN A 87 4.76 -3.44 7.57
C ASN A 87 5.19 -4.03 8.92
N ARG A 88 4.42 -3.79 9.99
CA ARG A 88 4.63 -4.41 11.30
C ARG A 88 4.41 -5.93 11.24
N TRP A 89 3.53 -6.38 10.36
CA TRP A 89 3.14 -7.78 10.24
C TRP A 89 3.78 -8.42 9.02
N PRO A 90 4.17 -9.71 9.12
CA PRO A 90 4.79 -10.39 7.99
C PRO A 90 3.73 -10.73 6.93
N PRO A 91 4.12 -10.97 5.66
CA PRO A 91 3.17 -11.24 4.56
C PRO A 91 2.15 -12.36 4.83
N GLN A 92 2.55 -13.38 5.62
CA GLN A 92 1.70 -14.52 5.99
C GLN A 92 0.45 -14.12 6.78
N TYR A 93 0.51 -12.98 7.48
CA TYR A 93 -0.61 -12.42 8.22
C TYR A 93 -1.77 -12.05 7.28
N TYR A 94 -1.44 -11.50 6.11
CA TYR A 94 -2.42 -11.05 5.12
C TYR A 94 -2.84 -12.15 4.15
N SER A 95 -1.98 -13.15 3.93
CA SER A 95 -2.19 -14.18 2.91
C SER A 95 -2.92 -15.45 3.38
N LYS A 96 -3.60 -15.39 4.54
CA LYS A 96 -4.24 -16.56 5.19
C LYS A 96 -3.29 -17.76 5.24
N GLN A 97 -2.08 -17.55 5.78
CA GLN A 97 -0.99 -18.53 5.81
C GLN A 97 -0.60 -19.03 4.41
N ASN A 98 -0.34 -18.11 3.48
CA ASN A 98 0.11 -18.35 2.10
C ASN A 98 -0.91 -19.01 1.17
N ARG A 99 -2.16 -19.20 1.59
CA ARG A 99 -3.21 -19.72 0.70
C ARG A 99 -3.64 -18.69 -0.34
N GLU A 100 -3.60 -17.41 0.01
CA GLU A 100 -4.04 -16.30 -0.82
C GLU A 100 -2.96 -15.20 -0.86
N PRO A 101 -1.80 -15.45 -1.50
CA PRO A 101 -0.67 -14.50 -1.50
C PRO A 101 -0.99 -13.17 -2.19
N LEU A 102 -1.97 -13.16 -3.09
CA LEU A 102 -2.43 -11.95 -3.77
C LEU A 102 -3.10 -10.95 -2.81
N LEU A 103 -3.65 -11.38 -1.67
CA LEU A 103 -4.21 -10.44 -0.69
C LEU A 103 -3.14 -9.48 -0.17
N TYR A 104 -1.93 -9.97 0.09
CA TYR A 104 -0.83 -9.11 0.53
C TYR A 104 -0.42 -8.12 -0.57
N VAL A 105 -0.42 -8.57 -1.83
CA VAL A 105 -0.16 -7.69 -2.99
C VAL A 105 -1.22 -6.59 -3.06
N THR A 106 -2.50 -6.92 -2.90
CA THR A 106 -3.61 -5.96 -2.86
C THR A 106 -3.39 -4.93 -1.74
N VAL A 107 -3.03 -5.36 -0.53
CA VAL A 107 -2.72 -4.47 0.60
C VAL A 107 -1.57 -3.51 0.26
N LEU A 108 -0.50 -4.01 -0.34
CA LEU A 108 0.65 -3.16 -0.74
C LEU A 108 0.28 -2.16 -1.84
N VAL A 109 -0.52 -2.58 -2.84
CA VAL A 109 -0.98 -1.68 -3.91
C VAL A 109 -1.90 -0.58 -3.35
N LEU A 110 -2.88 -0.96 -2.52
CA LEU A 110 -3.82 -0.01 -1.90
C LEU A 110 -3.13 0.97 -0.95
N SER A 111 -2.03 0.57 -0.31
CA SER A 111 -1.20 1.44 0.52
C SER A 111 -0.08 2.17 -0.25
N LEU A 112 -0.11 2.12 -1.60
CA LEU A 112 0.87 2.75 -2.49
C LEU A 112 2.32 2.28 -2.32
N GLN A 113 2.54 1.10 -1.73
CA GLN A 113 3.85 0.47 -1.58
C GLN A 113 4.22 -0.35 -2.83
N LEU A 114 4.19 0.31 -3.99
CA LEU A 114 4.22 -0.34 -5.30
C LEU A 114 5.49 -1.16 -5.57
N GLY A 115 6.65 -0.63 -5.20
CA GLY A 115 7.93 -1.34 -5.36
C GLY A 115 7.99 -2.62 -4.50
N ALA A 116 7.40 -2.59 -3.29
CA ALA A 116 7.30 -3.77 -2.45
C ALA A 116 6.34 -4.80 -3.04
N ALA A 117 5.21 -4.36 -3.63
CA ALA A 117 4.24 -5.24 -4.28
C ALA A 117 4.86 -6.02 -5.45
N VAL A 118 5.55 -5.30 -6.35
CA VAL A 118 6.23 -5.89 -7.51
C VAL A 118 7.33 -6.85 -7.04
N ARG A 119 8.13 -6.46 -6.04
CA ARG A 119 9.20 -7.29 -5.50
C ARG A 119 8.68 -8.58 -4.84
N PHE A 120 7.58 -8.49 -4.10
CA PHE A 120 6.94 -9.65 -3.49
C PHE A 120 6.38 -10.61 -4.56
N LEU A 121 5.70 -10.09 -5.58
CA LEU A 121 5.22 -10.90 -6.72
C LEU A 121 6.36 -11.59 -7.48
N TRP A 122 7.52 -10.94 -7.60
CA TRP A 122 8.65 -11.49 -8.35
C TRP A 122 9.49 -12.50 -7.54
N LYS A 123 9.84 -12.15 -6.30
CA LYS A 123 10.87 -12.87 -5.52
C LYS A 123 10.31 -13.90 -4.55
N ASP A 124 9.07 -13.77 -4.09
CA ASP A 124 8.50 -14.71 -3.13
C ASP A 124 8.16 -16.06 -3.80
N GLU A 125 8.31 -17.16 -3.06
CA GLU A 125 8.03 -18.50 -3.60
C GLU A 125 6.53 -18.80 -3.65
N THR A 126 5.73 -18.17 -2.79
CA THR A 126 4.26 -18.31 -2.79
C THR A 126 3.62 -17.64 -4.01
N THR A 127 4.31 -16.68 -4.62
CA THR A 127 3.86 -15.92 -5.80
C THR A 127 4.52 -16.37 -7.10
N LYS A 128 5.31 -17.45 -7.09
CA LYS A 128 5.95 -18.02 -8.29
C LYS A 128 5.06 -18.13 -9.54
N PRO A 129 3.79 -18.56 -9.47
CA PRO A 129 2.92 -18.59 -10.67
C PRO A 129 2.63 -17.21 -11.27
N TYR A 130 2.76 -16.13 -10.49
CA TYR A 130 2.45 -14.74 -10.88
C TYR A 130 3.70 -13.93 -11.30
N ARG A 131 4.85 -14.58 -11.52
CA ARG A 131 6.08 -13.87 -11.93
C ARG A 131 5.94 -13.15 -13.27
N LEU A 132 5.11 -13.66 -14.17
CA LEU A 132 4.76 -12.99 -15.42
C LEU A 132 3.98 -11.70 -15.14
N ASP A 133 2.99 -11.76 -14.24
CA ASP A 133 2.21 -10.60 -13.85
C ASP A 133 3.09 -9.55 -13.16
N ALA A 134 4.06 -9.99 -12.34
CA ALA A 134 5.04 -9.11 -11.71
C ALA A 134 5.84 -8.28 -12.73
N VAL A 135 6.28 -8.90 -13.83
CA VAL A 135 7.01 -8.22 -14.92
C VAL A 135 6.13 -7.16 -15.56
N HIS A 136 4.91 -7.53 -15.99
CA HIS A 136 4.01 -6.61 -16.68
C HIS A 136 3.51 -5.49 -15.77
N LEU A 137 3.20 -5.79 -14.51
CA LEU A 137 2.85 -4.78 -13.52
C LEU A 137 4.01 -3.81 -13.29
N GLY A 138 5.24 -4.32 -13.12
CA GLY A 138 6.43 -3.50 -12.98
C GLY A 138 6.65 -2.57 -14.18
N LEU A 139 6.53 -3.08 -15.41
CA LEU A 139 6.66 -2.30 -16.63
C LEU A 139 5.56 -1.23 -16.76
N ALA A 140 4.32 -1.58 -16.46
CA ALA A 140 3.21 -0.61 -16.48
C ALA A 140 3.43 0.52 -15.47
N LEU A 141 3.80 0.18 -14.23
CA LEU A 141 4.09 1.17 -13.19
C LEU A 141 5.33 2.03 -13.49
N GLN A 142 6.31 1.47 -14.19
CA GLN A 142 7.48 2.21 -14.68
C GLN A 142 7.09 3.18 -15.80
N ALA A 143 6.26 2.75 -16.75
CA ALA A 143 5.80 3.58 -17.87
C ALA A 143 4.99 4.80 -17.38
N GLU A 144 4.16 4.61 -16.35
CA GLU A 144 3.41 5.69 -15.70
C GLU A 144 4.28 6.55 -14.75
N GLY A 145 5.55 6.23 -14.56
CA GLY A 145 6.44 6.91 -13.60
C GLY A 145 6.07 6.69 -12.12
N ALA A 146 5.09 5.84 -11.83
CA ALA A 146 4.56 5.60 -10.49
C ALA A 146 5.63 5.05 -9.54
N LEU A 147 6.56 4.22 -10.02
CA LEU A 147 7.67 3.71 -9.20
C LEU A 147 8.66 4.81 -8.78
N ALA A 148 8.81 5.87 -9.57
CA ALA A 148 9.68 7.00 -9.23
C ALA A 148 9.01 7.92 -8.19
N VAL A 149 7.71 8.18 -8.36
CA VAL A 149 6.93 9.06 -7.48
C VAL A 149 6.63 8.40 -6.14
N LEU A 150 6.22 7.13 -6.16
CA LEU A 150 5.75 6.40 -4.97
C LEU A 150 6.83 5.48 -4.36
N GLY A 151 7.95 5.27 -5.07
CA GLY A 151 9.11 4.52 -4.54
C GLY A 151 9.96 5.29 -3.52
N GLY A 152 9.64 6.57 -3.27
CA GLY A 152 10.32 7.45 -2.31
C GLY A 152 9.81 7.36 -0.87
N GLY A 153 8.97 6.38 -0.53
CA GLY A 153 8.28 6.31 0.76
C GLY A 153 9.13 5.86 1.96
N SER A 154 9.99 6.73 2.49
CA SER A 154 10.11 6.97 3.94
C SER A 154 10.71 8.36 4.21
N GLY A 155 9.86 9.36 4.44
CA GLY A 155 10.23 10.66 5.01
C GLY A 155 10.68 11.74 4.01
N ALA A 156 9.73 12.53 3.49
CA ALA A 156 9.98 13.90 3.02
C ALA A 156 8.66 14.69 2.96
N ALA A 157 8.03 14.89 4.11
CA ALA A 157 7.32 16.13 4.35
C ALA A 157 8.39 17.14 4.81
N GLN A 158 9.09 17.74 3.85
CA GLN A 158 9.89 18.95 4.09
C GLN A 158 9.44 19.99 3.06
N ASP A 159 8.66 20.94 3.58
CA ASP A 159 8.55 22.34 3.18
C ASP A 159 8.91 22.68 1.74
N ALA A 160 7.87 23.00 0.96
CA ALA A 160 7.95 23.64 -0.35
C ALA A 160 8.42 25.12 -0.26
N SER A 161 9.47 25.39 0.51
CA SER A 161 10.10 26.71 0.59
C SER A 161 11.57 26.62 0.98
N SER A 162 12.43 26.21 0.05
CA SER A 162 13.79 26.76 -0.06
C SER A 162 14.47 26.28 -1.35
N ALA A 163 14.81 27.25 -2.19
CA ALA A 163 15.66 27.05 -3.35
C ALA A 163 17.13 26.89 -2.91
N ALA A 164 17.90 26.22 -3.78
CA ALA A 164 19.36 26.09 -3.84
C ALA A 164 20.03 25.06 -2.90
N THR A 165 20.46 23.92 -3.47
CA THR A 165 21.88 23.56 -3.79
C THR A 165 21.93 22.05 -4.15
N PRO A 166 22.61 21.60 -5.22
CA PRO A 166 22.71 20.18 -5.54
C PRO A 166 23.92 19.57 -4.82
N SER A 167 23.68 18.79 -3.78
CA SER A 167 24.71 17.91 -3.19
C SER A 167 24.18 16.48 -3.22
N ALA A 168 24.71 15.71 -4.16
CA ALA A 168 24.37 14.31 -4.39
C ALA A 168 24.91 13.42 -3.26
N ALA A 169 24.02 12.68 -2.62
CA ALA A 169 24.35 11.48 -1.84
C ALA A 169 23.58 10.28 -2.43
N PRO A 170 24.23 9.13 -2.68
CA PRO A 170 23.61 8.03 -3.40
C PRO A 170 22.95 7.02 -2.44
N GLY A 171 21.63 6.84 -2.56
CA GLY A 171 20.96 5.61 -2.16
C GLY A 171 19.50 5.79 -1.68
N SER A 172 18.56 4.90 -1.96
CA SER A 172 18.58 3.70 -2.82
C SER A 172 17.19 2.99 -2.84
N SER A 173 16.07 3.70 -2.89
CA SER A 173 14.72 3.06 -2.93
C SER A 173 13.99 3.27 -4.27
N THR A 174 14.07 4.47 -4.84
CA THR A 174 13.50 4.80 -6.16
C THR A 174 14.32 4.19 -7.30
N SER A 175 15.65 4.34 -7.25
CA SER A 175 16.57 3.73 -8.21
C SER A 175 16.58 2.21 -8.14
N SER A 176 16.36 1.63 -6.95
CA SER A 176 16.37 0.17 -6.77
C SER A 176 15.12 -0.49 -7.32
N SER A 177 13.94 0.14 -7.21
CA SER A 177 12.70 -0.44 -7.73
C SER A 177 12.64 -0.40 -9.26
N SER A 178 13.10 0.69 -9.88
CA SER A 178 13.21 0.78 -11.35
C SER A 178 14.28 -0.18 -11.90
N ALA A 179 15.44 -0.26 -11.25
CA ALA A 179 16.48 -1.22 -11.62
C ALA A 179 16.03 -2.68 -11.43
N ASP A 180 15.25 -2.96 -10.38
CA ASP A 180 14.62 -4.27 -10.18
C ASP A 180 13.74 -4.62 -11.40
N VAL A 181 12.85 -3.73 -11.85
CA VAL A 181 11.98 -3.98 -13.02
C VAL A 181 12.78 -4.19 -14.30
N ALA A 182 13.81 -3.39 -14.56
CA ALA A 182 14.68 -3.60 -15.72
C ALA A 182 15.36 -4.98 -15.67
N SER A 183 15.84 -5.39 -14.49
CA SER A 183 16.44 -6.72 -14.30
C SER A 183 15.41 -7.85 -14.50
N MET A 184 14.16 -7.63 -14.10
CA MET A 184 13.05 -8.58 -14.28
C MET A 184 12.73 -8.77 -15.76
N ALA A 185 12.60 -7.67 -16.49
CA ALA A 185 12.33 -7.68 -17.94
C ALA A 185 13.47 -8.38 -18.70
N LEU A 186 14.73 -8.10 -18.34
CA LEU A 186 15.90 -8.78 -18.90
C LEU A 186 15.88 -10.29 -18.61
N GLN A 187 15.63 -10.69 -17.37
CA GLN A 187 15.55 -12.11 -16.98
C GLN A 187 14.41 -12.84 -17.71
N TYR A 188 13.28 -12.17 -17.93
CA TYR A 188 12.14 -12.74 -18.61
C TYR A 188 12.38 -12.85 -20.13
N GLY A 189 12.88 -11.79 -20.77
CA GLY A 189 13.22 -11.77 -22.19
C GLY A 189 14.25 -12.83 -22.60
N ARG A 190 15.20 -13.19 -21.71
CA ARG A 190 16.16 -14.28 -21.95
C ARG A 190 15.50 -15.63 -22.21
N LYS A 191 14.28 -15.88 -21.71
CA LYS A 191 13.54 -17.12 -21.99
C LYS A 191 13.12 -17.21 -23.46
N PHE A 192 12.66 -16.11 -24.04
CA PHE A 192 12.30 -16.05 -25.45
C PHE A 192 13.54 -16.14 -26.34
N LEU A 193 14.64 -15.50 -25.94
CA LEU A 193 15.92 -15.64 -26.62
C LEU A 193 16.39 -17.10 -26.67
N ALA A 194 16.29 -17.82 -25.55
CA ALA A 194 16.63 -19.24 -25.48
C ALA A 194 15.71 -20.13 -26.32
N ALA A 195 14.47 -19.70 -26.56
CA ALA A 195 13.50 -20.37 -27.42
C ALA A 195 13.65 -20.00 -28.91
N GLY A 196 14.59 -19.11 -29.26
CA GLY A 196 14.79 -18.63 -30.64
C GLY A 196 13.84 -17.52 -31.08
N ASP A 197 12.99 -17.01 -30.19
CA ASP A 197 12.07 -15.89 -30.46
C ASP A 197 12.70 -14.56 -30.05
N SER A 198 13.60 -14.07 -30.91
CA SER A 198 14.28 -12.79 -30.69
C SER A 198 13.35 -11.58 -30.82
N ALA A 199 12.29 -11.68 -31.63
CA ALA A 199 11.33 -10.60 -31.82
C ALA A 199 10.58 -10.29 -30.52
N THR A 200 10.06 -11.31 -29.84
CA THR A 200 9.40 -11.14 -28.55
C THR A 200 10.39 -10.69 -27.47
N ALA A 201 11.63 -11.18 -27.48
CA ALA A 201 12.64 -10.74 -26.51
C ALA A 201 12.93 -9.24 -26.61
N LEU A 202 12.96 -8.68 -27.83
CA LEU A 202 13.19 -7.24 -28.04
C LEU A 202 12.08 -6.37 -27.43
N HIS A 203 10.82 -6.82 -27.46
CA HIS A 203 9.71 -6.10 -26.84
C HIS A 203 9.84 -5.94 -25.31
N TYR A 204 10.63 -6.79 -24.65
CA TYR A 204 10.90 -6.65 -23.21
C TYR A 204 12.14 -5.80 -22.90
N TYR A 205 12.99 -5.50 -23.88
CA TYR A 205 14.24 -4.76 -23.69
C TYR A 205 14.15 -3.29 -24.07
N TRP A 206 13.13 -2.93 -24.87
CA TRP A 206 12.87 -1.59 -25.37
C TRP A 206 11.70 -0.97 -24.61
#